data_AF-K1RLG2-F1
#
_entry.id   AF-K1RLG2-F1
#
_cell.length_a   1.000
_cell.length_b   1.000
_cell.length_c   1.000
_cell.angle_alpha   90.00
_cell.angle_beta   90.00
_cell.angle_gamma   90.00
#
_symmetry.space_group_name_H-M   'P 1'
#
loop_
_entity.id
_entity.type
_entity.pdbx_description
1 polymer ?
#
loop_
_entity_poly.entity_id
_entity_poly.type
_entity_poly.pdbx_seq_one_letter_code
_entity_poly.pdbx_strand_id
1 'polypeptide(L)'
;MILTISDSEEGILNKIKSVLACESTLEVMEITNSEKLTFQGLEIDQLQRSVIKDGKVVELTRHEYDLLFYLALSPNRVFTKEQI
;
A
#
# COMPACT_ATOMS: atom_id res chain seq x y z
N MET A 1 -13.69 -7.32 -1.10
CA MET A 1 -14.75 -6.57 -1.81
C MET A 1 -14.56 -5.11 -1.43
N ILE A 2 -14.12 -4.25 -2.36
CA ILE A 2 -14.00 -2.81 -2.11
C ILE A 2 -15.29 -2.17 -2.62
N LEU A 3 -15.96 -1.40 -1.77
CA LEU A 3 -17.18 -0.68 -2.12
C LEU A 3 -16.81 0.75 -2.50
N THR A 4 -16.99 1.11 -3.77
CA THR A 4 -16.95 2.49 -4.26
C THR A 4 -18.32 3.11 -4.08
N ILE A 5 -18.39 4.20 -3.32
CA ILE A 5 -19.62 4.97 -3.08
C ILE A 5 -19.65 6.14 -4.06
N SER A 6 -20.82 6.44 -4.63
CA SER A 6 -21.03 7.57 -5.54
C SER A 6 -21.05 8.91 -4.77
N ASP A 7 -20.65 10.01 -5.41
CA ASP A 7 -20.63 11.35 -4.78
C ASP A 7 -22.02 11.77 -4.24
N SER A 8 -23.12 11.26 -4.83
CA SER A 8 -24.49 11.51 -4.36
C SER A 8 -24.82 10.92 -2.99
N GLU A 9 -24.03 9.95 -2.52
CA GLU A 9 -24.27 9.21 -1.27
C GLU A 9 -23.35 9.67 -0.12
N GLU A 10 -22.45 10.64 -0.38
CA GLU A 10 -21.45 11.12 0.58
C GLU A 10 -22.07 11.69 1.87
N GLY A 11 -23.24 12.33 1.77
CA GLY A 11 -23.97 12.84 2.93
C GLY A 11 -24.43 11.74 3.90
N ILE A 12 -24.80 10.57 3.37
CA ILE A 12 -25.20 9.41 4.18
C ILE A 12 -23.97 8.83 4.88
N LEU A 13 -22.85 8.73 4.16
CA LEU A 13 -21.58 8.25 4.71
C LEU A 13 -21.10 9.13 5.88
N ASN A 14 -21.15 10.45 5.73
CA ASN A 14 -20.72 11.38 6.78
C ASN A 14 -21.57 11.26 8.05
N LYS A 15 -22.87 10.97 7.91
CA LYS A 15 -23.77 10.73 9.05
C LYS A 15 -23.48 9.39 9.74
N ILE A 16 -23.11 8.36 8.98
CA ILE A 16 -22.70 7.06 9.55
C ILE A 16 -21.36 7.24 10.30
N LYS A 17 -20.37 7.91 9.69
CA LYS A 17 -19.08 8.20 10.31
C LYS A 17 -19.23 8.95 11.64
N SER A 18 -20.11 9.96 11.71
CA SER A 18 -20.28 10.74 12.94
C SER A 18 -20.89 9.94 14.08
N VAL A 19 -21.82 9.01 13.79
CA VAL A 19 -22.39 8.11 14.80
C VAL A 19 -21.34 7.09 15.27
N LEU A 20 -20.57 6.52 14.35
CA LEU A 20 -19.51 5.56 14.68
C LEU A 20 -18.36 6.21 15.47
N ALA A 21 -18.01 7.46 15.18
CA ALA A 21 -16.96 8.19 15.88
C ALA A 21 -17.28 8.48 17.37
N CYS A 22 -18.55 8.36 17.78
CA CYS A 22 -18.96 8.51 19.19
C CYS A 22 -18.72 7.24 20.02
N GLU A 23 -18.45 6.09 19.40
CA GLU A 23 -18.20 4.83 20.10
C GLU A 23 -16.71 4.66 20.44
N SER A 24 -16.38 4.71 21.73
CA SER A 24 -15.01 4.66 22.25
C SER A 24 -14.22 3.37 21.99
N THR A 25 -14.83 2.37 21.34
CA THR A 25 -14.24 1.05 21.07
C THR A 25 -13.89 0.83 19.59
N LEU A 26 -14.12 1.82 18.72
CA LEU A 26 -13.85 1.72 17.29
C LEU A 26 -12.56 2.47 16.92
N GLU A 27 -11.53 1.73 16.53
CA GLU A 27 -10.35 2.31 15.88
C GLU A 27 -10.68 2.62 14.42
N VAL A 28 -10.61 3.90 14.04
CA VAL A 28 -10.73 4.32 12.64
C VAL A 28 -9.46 3.87 11.91
N MET A 29 -9.57 2.78 11.17
CA MET A 29 -8.50 2.33 10.29
C MET A 29 -8.62 3.13 8.98
N GLU A 30 -7.74 4.10 8.76
CA GLU A 30 -7.61 4.71 7.44
C GLU A 30 -7.13 3.63 6.48
N ILE A 31 -8.00 3.20 5.57
CA ILE A 31 -7.60 2.48 4.38
C ILE A 31 -6.93 3.50 3.48
N THR A 32 -5.70 3.91 3.82
CA THR A 32 -4.80 4.44 2.81
C THR A 32 -4.68 3.33 1.79
N ASN A 33 -4.95 3.64 0.52
CA ASN A 33 -4.68 2.73 -0.60
C ASN A 33 -3.17 2.45 -0.57
N SER A 34 -2.76 1.48 0.26
CA SER A 34 -1.39 1.34 0.70
C SER A 34 -0.69 0.65 -0.44
N GLU A 35 -0.14 1.44 -1.36
CA GLU A 35 0.79 0.99 -2.39
C GLU A 35 2.14 0.56 -1.79
N LYS A 36 2.13 -0.03 -0.58
CA LYS A 36 3.30 -0.54 0.11
C LYS A 36 3.33 -2.06 0.03
N LEU A 37 4.40 -2.61 -0.51
CA LEU A 37 4.69 -4.04 -0.45
C LEU A 37 5.57 -4.30 0.76
N THR A 38 5.20 -5.28 1.58
CA THR A 38 5.95 -5.66 2.78
C THR A 38 6.35 -7.13 2.73
N PHE A 39 7.62 -7.38 3.03
CA PHE A 39 8.23 -8.69 3.19
C PHE A 39 9.02 -8.70 4.50
N GLN A 40 9.53 -9.86 4.92
CA GLN A 40 10.29 -9.94 6.17
C GLN A 40 11.50 -8.99 6.15
N GLY A 41 11.38 -7.89 6.90
CA GLY A 41 12.41 -6.86 6.98
C GLY A 41 12.54 -5.97 5.73
N LEU A 42 11.61 -6.02 4.77
CA LEU A 42 11.67 -5.18 3.56
C LEU A 42 10.32 -4.49 3.33
N GLU A 43 10.34 -3.18 3.16
CA GLU A 43 9.19 -2.37 2.81
C GLU A 43 9.48 -1.61 1.53
N ILE A 44 8.56 -1.63 0.57
CA ILE A 44 8.66 -0.92 -0.70
C ILE A 44 7.44 0.00 -0.79
N ASP A 45 7.66 1.31 -0.80
CA ASP A 45 6.62 2.31 -1.01
C ASP A 45 6.60 2.71 -2.48
N GLN A 46 5.51 2.32 -3.18
CA GLN A 46 5.34 2.58 -4.60
C GLN A 46 5.18 4.06 -4.92
N LEU A 47 4.47 4.80 -4.08
CA LEU A 47 4.16 6.21 -4.31
C LEU A 47 5.43 7.07 -4.13
N GLN A 48 6.19 6.80 -3.07
CA GLN A 48 7.45 7.49 -2.79
C GLN A 48 8.63 6.92 -3.60
N ARG A 49 8.46 5.77 -4.24
CA ARG A 49 9.53 4.99 -4.88
C ARG A 49 10.72 4.80 -3.94
N SER A 50 10.44 4.40 -2.71
CA SER A 50 11.43 4.27 -1.64
C SER A 50 11.41 2.86 -1.06
N VAL A 51 12.56 2.43 -0.53
CA VAL A 51 12.73 1.09 0.04
C VAL A 51 13.35 1.19 1.42
N ILE A 52 12.78 0.46 2.37
CA ILE A 52 13.28 0.33 3.74
C ILE A 52 13.66 -1.13 3.96
N LYS A 53 14.86 -1.38 4.46
CA LYS A 53 15.32 -2.69 4.89
C LYS A 53 15.71 -2.65 6.37
N ASP A 54 15.11 -3.51 7.17
CA ASP A 54 15.36 -3.61 8.62
C ASP A 54 15.28 -2.25 9.33
N GLY A 55 14.28 -1.43 8.95
CA GLY A 55 14.06 -0.08 9.46
C GLY A 55 15.01 1.00 8.92
N LYS A 56 15.88 0.69 7.95
CA LYS A 56 16.82 1.64 7.33
C LYS A 56 16.46 1.90 5.87
N VAL A 57 16.49 3.16 5.47
CA VAL A 57 16.31 3.54 4.05
C VAL A 57 17.46 2.97 3.22
N VAL A 58 17.11 2.36 2.09
CA VAL A 58 18.05 1.85 1.10
C VAL A 58 18.01 2.75 -0.12
N GLU A 59 19.12 3.41 -0.42
CA GLU A 59 19.31 4.19 -1.64
C GLU A 59 19.41 3.23 -2.83
N LEU A 60 18.49 3.37 -3.78
CA LEU A 60 18.49 2.60 -5.03
C LEU A 60 18.50 3.56 -6.21
N THR A 61 19.22 3.19 -7.27
CA THR A 61 19.03 3.84 -8.57
C THR A 61 17.64 3.56 -9.11
N ARG A 62 17.21 4.35 -10.11
CA ARG A 62 15.92 4.15 -10.77
C ARG A 62 15.71 2.70 -11.25
N HIS A 63 16.72 2.12 -11.90
CA HIS A 63 16.64 0.77 -12.46
C HIS A 63 16.63 -0.31 -11.39
N GLU A 64 17.40 -0.16 -10.32
CA GLU A 64 17.39 -1.11 -9.20
C GLU A 64 16.03 -1.12 -8.49
N TYR A 65 15.44 0.06 -8.28
CA TYR A 65 14.09 0.17 -7.74
C TYR A 65 13.07 -0.52 -8.66
N ASP A 66 13.08 -0.19 -9.96
CA ASP A 66 12.10 -0.74 -10.91
C ASP A 66 12.20 -2.26 -10.99
N LEU A 67 13.42 -2.80 -11.01
CA LEU A 67 13.68 -4.23 -11.00
C LEU A 67 13.16 -4.88 -9.71
N LEU A 68 13.53 -4.34 -8.54
CA LEU A 68 13.10 -4.88 -7.27
C LEU A 68 11.58 -4.86 -7.14
N PHE A 69 10.95 -3.75 -7.51
CA PHE A 69 9.50 -3.60 -7.48
C PHE A 69 8.82 -4.60 -8.43
N TYR A 70 9.35 -4.76 -9.65
CA TYR A 70 8.83 -5.74 -10.62
C TYR A 70 8.88 -7.18 -10.08
N LEU A 71 9.99 -7.57 -9.46
CA LEU A 71 10.13 -8.88 -8.83
C LEU A 71 9.20 -9.04 -7.63
N ALA A 72 9.05 -7.99 -6.82
CA ALA A 72 8.19 -7.97 -5.64
C ALA A 72 6.70 -8.13 -5.97
N LEU A 73 6.25 -7.69 -7.15
CA LEU A 73 4.87 -7.89 -7.63
C LEU A 73 4.54 -9.36 -7.94
N SER A 74 5.55 -10.22 -8.11
CA SER A 74 5.38 -11.65 -8.41
C SER A 74 6.24 -12.52 -7.49
N PRO A 75 5.93 -12.59 -6.18
CA PRO A 75 6.72 -13.37 -5.24
C PRO A 75 6.73 -14.85 -5.62
N ASN A 76 7.86 -15.53 -5.37
CA ASN A 76 8.10 -16.95 -5.69
C ASN A 76 8.08 -17.30 -7.18
N ARG A 77 8.07 -16.31 -8.07
CA ARG A 77 8.20 -16.54 -9.52
C ARG A 77 9.67 -16.45 -9.93
N VAL A 78 10.13 -17.45 -10.67
CA VAL A 78 11.44 -17.41 -11.35
C VAL A 78 11.26 -16.71 -12.69
N PHE A 79 12.16 -15.78 -12.99
CA PHE A 79 12.21 -15.05 -14.27
C PHE A 79 13.48 -15.43 -15.03
N THR A 80 13.41 -15.51 -16.37
CA THR A 80 14.59 -15.56 -17.23
C THR A 80 15.12 -14.14 -17.49
N LYS A 81 16.34 -14.03 -18.04
CA LYS A 81 16.94 -12.71 -18.33
C LYS A 81 16.15 -11.95 -19.40
N GLU A 82 15.54 -12.65 -20.34
CA GLU A 82 14.74 -12.07 -21.42
C GLU A 82 13.37 -11.57 -20.94
N GLN A 83 12.96 -11.95 -19.72
CA GLN A 83 11.70 -11.51 -19.10
C GLN A 83 11.87 -10.25 -18.25
N ILE A 84 13.10 -9.78 -18.07
CA ILE A 84 13.49 -8.64 -17.21
C ILE A 84 14.06 -7.51 -18.07
#